data_AF-W6N757-F1
#
_entry.id   AF-W6N757-F1
#
_cell.length_a   1.000
_cell.length_b   1.000
_cell.length_c   1.000
_cell.angle_alpha   90.00
_cell.angle_beta   90.00
_cell.angle_gamma   90.00
#
_symmetry.space_group_name_H-M   'P 1'
#
loop_
_entity.id
_entity.type
_entity.pdbx_description
1 polymer ?
#
loop_
_entity_poly.entity_id
_entity_poly.type
_entity_poly.pdbx_seq_one_letter_code
_entity_poly.pdbx_strand_id
1 'polypeptide(L)'
;MALDSGSIHCTDHYDDLLKSIISKYNEQIHNGNLILRTDSGFGSAKNVKKLLSITNLKFVTKGYSSVKAKSLAKNILYSEYDKADEAAWVYELPQINKVRYIKMKSPVDKEPPYSIII
;
A
#
# COMPACT_ATOMS: atom_id res chain seq x y z
N MET A 1 5.85 -12.70 -2.25
CA MET A 1 4.60 -12.09 -2.76
C MET A 1 4.95 -11.04 -3.82
N ALA A 2 4.35 -11.08 -5.02
CA ALA A 2 4.69 -10.18 -6.13
C ALA A 2 3.54 -9.20 -6.41
N LEU A 3 3.74 -7.90 -6.20
CA LEU A 3 2.76 -6.85 -6.57
C LEU A 3 2.80 -6.59 -8.10
N ASP A 4 1.78 -5.94 -8.66
CA ASP A 4 1.77 -5.58 -10.09
C ASP A 4 2.70 -4.40 -10.41
N SER A 5 3.05 -4.25 -11.69
CA SER A 5 3.99 -3.26 -12.19
C SER A 5 3.50 -1.81 -12.11
N GLY A 6 2.20 -1.57 -11.85
CA GLY A 6 1.62 -0.22 -11.76
C GLY A 6 1.08 0.30 -13.09
N SER A 7 0.55 1.52 -13.09
CA SER A 7 0.26 2.25 -14.33
C SER A 7 1.54 2.92 -14.84
N ILE A 8 1.74 2.94 -16.16
CA ILE A 8 2.91 3.55 -16.79
C ILE A 8 2.92 5.06 -16.49
N HIS A 9 1.78 5.73 -16.67
CA HIS A 9 1.62 7.17 -16.46
C HIS A 9 1.98 7.68 -15.06
N CYS A 10 1.63 6.96 -13.99
CA CYS A 10 1.96 7.39 -12.62
C CYS A 10 3.41 7.06 -12.25
N THR A 11 4.01 6.07 -12.92
CA THR A 11 5.36 5.61 -12.58
C THR A 11 6.45 6.52 -13.14
N ASP A 12 6.21 7.15 -14.30
CA ASP A 12 7.21 7.95 -15.01
C ASP A 12 7.62 9.23 -14.26
N HIS A 13 6.69 9.84 -13.51
CA HIS A 13 6.97 11.04 -12.70
C HIS A 13 7.19 10.75 -11.22
N TYR A 14 7.06 9.49 -10.79
CA TYR A 14 7.16 9.15 -9.38
C TYR A 14 8.56 9.41 -8.82
N ASP A 15 9.61 9.19 -9.62
CA ASP A 15 10.98 9.41 -9.18
C ASP A 15 11.28 10.88 -8.92
N ASP A 16 10.76 11.78 -9.75
CA ASP A 16 10.94 13.22 -9.57
C ASP A 16 10.11 13.75 -8.39
N LEU A 17 8.89 13.25 -8.23
CA LEU A 17 8.07 13.56 -7.05
C LEU A 17 8.75 13.07 -5.77
N LEU A 18 9.26 11.84 -5.76
CA LEU A 18 9.93 11.26 -4.59
C LEU A 18 11.21 12.03 -4.25
N LYS A 19 12.02 12.41 -5.25
CA LYS A 19 13.18 13.28 -5.05
C LYS A 19 12.79 14.63 -4.45
N SER A 20 11.71 15.24 -4.96
CA SER A 20 11.21 16.52 -4.43
C SER A 20 10.78 16.40 -2.97
N ILE A 21 10.06 15.32 -2.61
CA ILE A 21 9.65 15.04 -1.22
C ILE A 21 10.86 14.83 -0.33
N ILE A 22 11.83 14.02 -0.75
CA ILE A 22 13.04 13.76 0.04
C ILE A 22 13.83 15.05 0.26
N SER A 23 13.97 15.87 -0.78
CA SER A 23 14.66 17.15 -0.70
C SER A 23 13.94 18.12 0.24
N LYS A 24 12.62 18.27 0.09
CA LYS A 24 11.81 19.23 0.86
C LYS A 24 11.62 18.84 2.33
N TYR A 25 11.52 17.55 2.62
CA TYR A 25 11.18 17.04 3.95
C TYR A 25 12.29 16.21 4.58
N ASN A 26 13.54 16.40 4.16
CA ASN A 26 14.70 15.63 4.60
C ASN A 26 14.74 15.47 6.14
N GLU A 27 14.65 16.58 6.87
CA GLU A 27 14.70 16.56 8.34
C GLU A 27 13.55 15.74 8.95
N GLN A 28 12.34 15.86 8.40
CA GLN A 28 11.16 15.11 8.86
C GLN A 28 11.29 13.61 8.57
N ILE A 29 11.94 13.24 7.46
CA ILE A 29 12.26 11.84 7.13
C ILE A 29 13.31 11.32 8.09
N HIS A 30 14.41 12.06 8.28
CA HIS A 30 15.48 11.67 9.19
C HIS A 30 14.97 11.40 10.61
N ASN A 31 14.08 12.27 11.10
CA ASN A 31 13.47 12.15 12.44
C ASN A 31 12.31 11.13 12.51
N GLY A 32 11.93 10.50 11.39
CA GLY A 32 10.85 9.52 11.35
C GLY A 32 9.45 10.12 11.58
N ASN A 33 9.30 11.42 11.34
CA ASN A 33 8.08 12.19 11.56
C ASN A 33 7.20 12.31 10.31
N LEU A 34 7.72 11.91 9.14
CA LEU A 34 6.96 11.92 7.89
C LEU A 34 6.33 10.55 7.60
N ILE A 35 5.02 10.56 7.32
CA ILE A 35 4.30 9.41 6.73
C ILE A 35 3.84 9.79 5.33
N LEU A 36 4.41 9.15 4.31
CA LEU A 36 3.97 9.35 2.93
C LEU A 36 2.73 8.51 2.62
N ARG A 37 1.63 9.16 2.22
CA ARG A 37 0.40 8.47 1.82
C ARG A 37 0.23 8.54 0.30
N THR A 38 0.02 7.40 -0.35
CA THR A 38 -0.20 7.35 -1.80
C THR A 38 -1.37 6.45 -2.19
N ASP A 39 -2.00 6.78 -3.31
CA ASP A 39 -3.09 5.99 -3.88
C ASP A 39 -2.60 4.78 -4.68
N SER A 40 -3.55 4.08 -5.32
CA SER A 40 -3.26 2.90 -6.13
C SER A 40 -2.35 3.16 -7.32
N GLY A 41 -2.32 4.38 -7.88
CA GLY A 41 -1.44 4.73 -9.00
C GLY A 41 0.04 4.58 -8.64
N PHE A 42 0.39 4.71 -7.36
CA PHE A 42 1.77 4.60 -6.89
C PHE A 42 2.06 3.28 -6.16
N GLY A 43 1.06 2.47 -5.81
CA GLY A 43 1.24 1.22 -5.05
C GLY A 43 1.72 0.01 -5.84
N SER A 44 2.60 0.21 -6.80
CA SER A 44 3.25 -0.88 -7.56
C SER A 44 4.35 -1.56 -6.76
N ALA A 45 4.73 -2.78 -7.16
CA ALA A 45 5.85 -3.50 -6.52
C ALA A 45 7.15 -2.69 -6.54
N LYS A 46 7.39 -2.06 -7.69
CA LYS A 46 8.59 -1.26 -7.96
C LYS A 46 8.64 -0.06 -7.03
N ASN A 47 7.53 0.64 -6.86
CA ASN A 47 7.46 1.84 -6.04
C ASN A 47 7.52 1.53 -4.54
N VAL A 48 6.86 0.45 -4.09
CA VAL A 48 6.98 -0.01 -2.69
C VAL A 48 8.43 -0.34 -2.35
N LYS A 49 9.16 -1.02 -3.26
CA LYS A 49 10.60 -1.27 -3.06
C LYS A 49 11.43 0.01 -2.95
N LYS A 50 11.11 1.03 -3.75
CA LYS A 50 11.77 2.35 -3.65
C LYS A 50 11.51 2.98 -2.28
N LEU A 51 10.27 2.98 -1.80
CA LEU A 51 9.92 3.52 -0.49
C LEU A 51 10.65 2.81 0.65
N LEU A 52 10.75 1.48 0.60
CA LEU A 52 11.47 0.69 1.60
C LEU A 52 12.98 0.93 1.62
N SER A 53 13.55 1.43 0.51
CA SER A 53 14.98 1.76 0.44
C SER A 53 15.33 3.10 1.11
N ILE A 54 14.33 3.90 1.50
CA ILE A 54 14.54 5.19 2.14
C ILE A 54 14.49 4.99 3.66
N THR A 55 15.66 5.12 4.30
CA THR A 55 15.80 5.01 5.76
C THR A 55 14.87 5.98 6.48
N ASN A 56 14.21 5.49 7.53
CA ASN A 56 13.27 6.24 8.40
C ASN A 56 12.00 6.77 7.73
N LEU A 57 11.81 6.56 6.42
CA LEU A 57 10.54 6.89 5.76
C LEU A 57 9.46 5.90 6.16
N LYS A 58 8.37 6.41 6.74
CA LYS A 58 7.13 5.66 6.92
C LYS A 58 6.22 5.92 5.73
N PHE A 59 5.44 4.94 5.31
CA PHE A 59 4.49 5.12 4.22
C PHE A 59 3.22 4.30 4.40
N VAL A 60 2.18 4.69 3.70
CA VAL A 60 0.93 3.94 3.54
C VAL A 60 0.52 4.07 2.07
N THR A 61 0.40 2.94 1.36
CA THR A 61 -0.01 2.96 -0.05
C THR A 61 -1.09 1.94 -0.35
N LYS A 62 -2.08 2.32 -1.17
CA LYS A 62 -3.04 1.37 -1.74
C LYS A 62 -2.34 0.58 -2.83
N GLY A 63 -2.30 -0.75 -2.75
CA GLY A 63 -1.73 -1.60 -3.79
C GLY A 63 -2.47 -1.47 -5.12
N TYR A 64 -1.72 -1.43 -6.24
CA TYR A 64 -2.27 -1.23 -7.58
C TYR A 64 -3.22 -2.34 -8.06
N SER A 65 -3.02 -3.58 -7.61
CA SER A 65 -3.73 -4.76 -8.15
C SER A 65 -4.95 -5.17 -7.35
N SER A 66 -6.14 -4.89 -7.90
CA SER A 66 -7.40 -5.49 -7.42
C SER A 66 -7.47 -6.99 -7.73
N VAL A 67 -6.89 -7.44 -8.85
CA VAL A 67 -6.90 -8.86 -9.26
C VAL A 67 -6.09 -9.73 -8.30
N LYS A 68 -4.86 -9.33 -7.96
CA LYS A 68 -4.06 -10.06 -6.97
C LYS A 68 -4.64 -9.93 -5.57
N ALA A 69 -5.20 -8.78 -5.23
CA ALA A 69 -5.89 -8.61 -3.96
C ALA A 69 -7.08 -9.57 -3.82
N LYS A 70 -7.89 -9.71 -4.88
CA LYS A 70 -9.00 -10.66 -4.96
C LYS A 70 -8.54 -12.12 -4.93
N SER A 71 -7.48 -12.46 -5.65
CA SER A 71 -6.92 -13.83 -5.64
C SER A 71 -6.43 -14.23 -4.24
N LEU A 72 -5.69 -13.35 -3.56
CA LEU A 72 -5.21 -13.58 -2.20
C LEU A 72 -6.33 -13.62 -1.15
N ALA A 73 -7.43 -12.87 -1.38
CA ALA A 73 -8.59 -12.86 -0.50
C ALA A 73 -9.56 -14.03 -0.75
N LYS A 74 -9.41 -14.79 -1.84
CA LYS A 74 -10.39 -15.81 -2.26
C LYS A 74 -10.63 -16.90 -1.21
N ASN A 75 -9.60 -17.22 -0.42
CA ASN A 75 -9.63 -18.29 0.57
C ASN A 75 -9.76 -17.78 2.01
N ILE A 76 -9.99 -16.47 2.21
CA ILE A 76 -10.14 -15.87 3.52
C ILE A 76 -11.64 -15.74 3.79
N LEU A 77 -12.13 -16.41 4.83
CA LEU A 77 -13.54 -16.35 5.20
C LEU A 77 -13.88 -14.97 5.77
N TYR A 78 -15.08 -14.46 5.52
CA TYR A 78 -15.49 -13.15 6.03
C TYR A 78 -15.42 -13.07 7.57
N SER A 79 -15.67 -14.18 8.26
CA SER A 79 -15.55 -14.30 9.71
C SER A 79 -14.12 -14.13 10.23
N GLU A 80 -13.11 -14.24 9.37
CA GLU A 80 -11.70 -14.02 9.73
C GLU A 80 -11.30 -12.55 9.61
N TYR A 81 -12.15 -11.69 9.02
CA TYR A 81 -11.89 -10.26 8.95
C TYR A 81 -12.30 -9.57 10.24
N ASP A 82 -11.45 -8.67 10.71
CA ASP A 82 -11.76 -7.75 11.80
C ASP A 82 -12.54 -6.56 11.26
N LYS A 83 -13.58 -6.13 11.99
CA LYS A 83 -14.29 -4.90 11.67
C LYS A 83 -13.45 -3.71 12.11
N ALA A 84 -12.93 -2.94 11.15
CA ALA A 84 -12.15 -1.72 11.40
C ALA A 84 -13.04 -0.47 11.51
N ASP A 85 -14.17 -0.45 10.79
CA ASP A 85 -15.15 0.64 10.77
C ASP A 85 -16.55 0.09 10.41
N GLU A 86 -17.59 0.91 10.49
CA GLU A 86 -18.96 0.58 10.05
C GLU A 86 -19.02 0.05 8.62
N ALA A 87 -18.14 0.55 7.75
CA ALA A 87 -18.06 0.17 6.34
C ALA A 87 -16.74 -0.51 5.93
N ALA A 88 -15.90 -0.94 6.89
CA ALA A 88 -14.58 -1.48 6.58
C ALA A 88 -14.24 -2.73 7.41
N TRP A 89 -13.91 -3.81 6.71
CA TRP A 89 -13.39 -5.05 7.25
C TRP A 89 -11.96 -5.24 6.78
N VAL A 90 -11.08 -5.61 7.70
CA VAL A 90 -9.65 -5.76 7.43
C VAL A 90 -9.17 -7.15 7.80
N TYR A 91 -8.24 -7.65 6.99
CA TYR A 91 -7.50 -8.87 7.31
C TYR A 91 -6.01 -8.60 7.07
N GLU A 92 -5.18 -8.81 8.07
CA GLU A 92 -3.74 -8.63 7.95
C GLU A 92 -3.05 -9.94 7.52
N LEU A 93 -2.34 -9.88 6.39
CA LEU A 93 -1.48 -10.98 5.97
C LEU A 93 -0.18 -10.98 6.78
N PRO A 94 0.50 -12.14 6.90
CA PRO A 94 1.81 -12.21 7.52
C PRO A 94 2.77 -11.15 6.96
N GLN A 95 3.45 -10.45 7.86
CA GLN A 95 4.41 -9.41 7.51
C GLN A 95 5.55 -9.99 6.66
N ILE A 96 5.91 -9.30 5.57
CA ILE A 96 7.03 -9.68 4.70
C ILE A 96 7.99 -8.50 4.63
N ASN A 97 9.27 -8.69 4.96
CA ASN A 97 10.30 -7.66 4.86
C ASN A 97 9.94 -6.34 5.56
N LYS A 98 9.35 -6.40 6.76
CA LYS A 98 8.87 -5.24 7.53
C LYS A 98 7.68 -4.48 6.90
N VAL A 99 7.06 -5.05 5.88
CA VAL A 99 5.86 -4.52 5.23
C VAL A 99 4.65 -5.30 5.70
N ARG A 100 3.63 -4.55 6.15
CA ARG A 100 2.32 -5.09 6.51
C ARG A 100 1.40 -4.99 5.31
N TYR A 101 0.71 -6.08 5.01
CA TYR A 101 -0.24 -6.15 3.90
C TYR A 101 -1.63 -6.36 4.47
N ILE A 102 -2.46 -5.33 4.38
CA ILE A 102 -3.82 -5.34 4.92
C ILE A 102 -4.80 -5.47 3.76
N LYS A 103 -5.63 -6.49 3.77
CA LYS A 103 -6.75 -6.64 2.84
C LYS A 103 -7.94 -5.88 3.39
N MET A 104 -8.51 -5.02 2.58
CA MET A 104 -9.73 -4.30 2.92
C MET A 104 -10.90 -4.87 2.11
N LYS A 105 -12.02 -5.08 2.79
CA LYS A 105 -13.29 -5.48 2.20
C LYS A 105 -14.38 -4.53 2.67
N SER A 106 -15.16 -4.02 1.70
CA SER A 106 -16.37 -3.25 1.95
C SER A 106 -17.56 -4.20 2.15
N PRO A 107 -18.57 -3.85 2.97
CA PRO A 107 -19.81 -4.62 3.10
C PRO A 107 -20.64 -4.58 1.81
N VAL A 108 -20.37 -3.63 0.92
CA VAL A 108 -21.01 -3.56 -0.40
C VAL A 108 -20.13 -4.31 -1.40
N ASP A 109 -20.65 -5.41 -1.96
CA ASP A 109 -19.99 -6.25 -3.00
C ASP A 109 -19.60 -5.50 -4.30
N LYS A 110 -19.85 -4.18 -4.36
CA LYS A 110 -19.56 -3.34 -5.52
C LYS A 110 -18.08 -3.00 -5.67
N GLU A 111 -17.29 -3.08 -4.60
CA GLU A 111 -15.85 -2.82 -4.69
C GLU A 111 -15.02 -4.10 -4.52
N PRO A 112 -14.14 -4.43 -5.48
CA PRO A 112 -13.25 -5.56 -5.31
C PRO A 112 -12.29 -5.27 -4.14
N PRO A 113 -11.92 -6.30 -3.37
CA PRO A 113 -10.99 -6.12 -2.26
C PRO A 113 -9.67 -5.52 -2.77
N TYR A 114 -9.12 -4.59 -2.01
CA TYR A 114 -7.82 -3.99 -2.30
C TYR A 114 -6.86 -4.20 -1.13
N SER A 115 -5.58 -3.91 -1.37
CA SER A 115 -4.54 -4.04 -0.34
C SER A 115 -4.08 -2.66 0.10
N ILE A 116 -3.90 -2.47 1.39
CA ILE A 116 -3.14 -1.36 1.96
C ILE A 116 -1.78 -1.94 2.37
N ILE A 117 -0.72 -1.20 2.05
CA ILE A 117 0.66 -1.56 2.30
C ILE A 117 1.22 -0.52 3.25
N ILE A 118 1.67 -0.97 4.42
CA ILE A 118 2.21 -0.13 5.51
C ILE A 118 3.63 -0.58 5.81
#